data_AF-A0A2S8AAY2-F1
#
_entry.id   AF-A0A2S8AAY2-F1
#
_cell.length_a   1.000
_cell.length_b   1.000
_cell.length_c   1.000
_cell.angle_alpha   90.00
_cell.angle_beta   90.00
_cell.angle_gamma   90.00
#
_symmetry.space_group_name_H-M   'P 1'
#
loop_
_entity.id
_entity.type
_entity.pdbx_description
1 polymer ?
#
loop_
_entity_poly.entity_id
_entity_poly.type
_entity_poly.pdbx_seq_one_letter_code
_entity_poly.pdbx_strand_id
1 'polypeptide(L)'
;MNKKIQKVHTYCLSILTLFFLFISCESLKHKKNLKTAEDFYQTYADRKDLKKLMSFYSESPIYIDAVPQINIEGKENIQNQYNWTDPSYKIHPQFPKTVKINQMISNDSIVIVSGIYNPYYYNGKLINEMQFNSWLYFNKDGKIEKQVEWVQYPMDILEEIINIKKSMQIN
;
A
#
# COMPACT_ATOMS: atom_id res chain seq x y z
N MET A 1 -20.01 -26.94 50.31
CA MET A 1 -19.29 -26.77 49.02
C MET A 1 -17.85 -26.36 49.31
N ASN A 2 -16.86 -27.08 48.76
CA ASN A 2 -15.46 -27.01 49.21
C ASN A 2 -14.75 -25.76 48.67
N LYS A 3 -14.32 -24.83 49.54
CA LYS A 3 -13.71 -23.52 49.18
C LYS A 3 -12.52 -23.64 48.21
N LYS A 4 -11.83 -24.79 48.18
CA LYS A 4 -10.74 -25.09 47.23
C LYS A 4 -11.24 -25.22 45.78
N ILE A 5 -12.38 -25.87 45.56
CA ILE A 5 -12.95 -26.11 44.22
C ILE A 5 -13.43 -24.78 43.61
N GLN A 6 -13.98 -23.90 44.45
CA GLN A 6 -14.48 -22.59 44.05
C GLN A 6 -13.34 -21.66 43.59
N LYS A 7 -12.20 -21.66 44.28
CA LYS A 7 -11.00 -20.91 43.84
C LYS A 7 -10.46 -21.39 42.49
N VAL A 8 -10.38 -22.70 42.25
CA VAL A 8 -9.91 -23.26 40.97
C VAL A 8 -10.83 -22.84 39.81
N HIS A 9 -12.15 -22.86 40.02
CA HIS A 9 -13.10 -22.36 39.02
C HIS A 9 -12.94 -20.87 38.73
N THR A 10 -12.70 -20.04 39.74
CA THR A 10 -12.43 -18.60 39.55
C THR A 10 -11.14 -18.36 38.76
N TYR A 11 -10.06 -19.11 39.04
CA TYR A 11 -8.81 -18.99 38.27
C TYR A 11 -8.96 -19.45 36.82
N CYS A 12 -9.64 -20.57 36.57
CA CYS A 12 -9.94 -21.03 35.20
C CYS A 12 -10.82 -20.04 34.42
N LEU A 13 -11.84 -19.47 35.06
CA LEU A 13 -12.73 -18.49 34.42
C LEU A 13 -11.98 -17.19 34.08
N SER A 14 -11.07 -16.76 34.96
CA SER A 14 -10.22 -15.57 34.77
C SER A 14 -9.22 -15.75 33.62
N ILE A 15 -8.61 -16.94 33.51
CA ILE A 15 -7.71 -17.29 32.42
C ILE A 15 -8.46 -17.35 31.08
N LEU A 16 -9.69 -17.89 31.08
CA LEU A 16 -10.52 -17.95 29.88
C LEU A 16 -10.92 -16.56 29.38
N THR A 17 -11.29 -15.64 30.28
CA THR A 17 -11.60 -14.24 29.91
C THR A 17 -10.38 -13.49 29.38
N LEU A 18 -9.18 -13.77 29.89
CA LEU A 18 -7.95 -13.13 29.42
C LEU A 18 -7.61 -13.59 27.99
N PHE A 19 -7.84 -14.86 27.67
CA PHE A 19 -7.59 -15.42 26.34
C PHE A 19 -8.51 -14.80 25.26
N PHE A 20 -9.77 -14.53 25.59
CA PHE A 20 -10.71 -13.87 24.65
C PHE A 20 -10.35 -12.40 24.33
N LEU A 21 -9.64 -11.70 25.23
CA LEU A 21 -9.21 -10.32 24.98
C LEU A 21 -8.09 -10.23 23.92
N PHE A 22 -7.24 -11.25 23.80
CA PHE A 22 -6.14 -11.25 22.82
C PHE A 22 -6.65 -11.47 21.38
N ILE A 23 -7.64 -12.34 21.17
CA ILE A 23 -8.18 -12.65 19.84
C ILE A 23 -8.91 -11.42 19.22
N SER A 24 -9.52 -10.59 20.07
CA SER A 24 -10.23 -9.38 19.61
C SER A 24 -9.28 -8.36 18.97
N CYS A 25 -8.06 -8.22 19.52
CA CYS A 25 -7.11 -7.19 19.10
C CYS A 25 -6.56 -7.41 17.69
N GLU A 26 -6.23 -8.65 17.33
CA GLU A 26 -5.74 -9.02 15.99
C GLU A 26 -6.78 -8.70 14.91
N SER A 27 -8.04 -9.11 15.15
CA SER A 27 -9.13 -8.88 14.20
C SER A 27 -9.40 -7.39 13.92
N LEU A 28 -9.19 -6.52 14.91
CA LEU A 28 -9.35 -5.06 14.78
C LEU A 28 -8.23 -4.45 13.94
N LYS A 29 -6.98 -4.86 14.18
CA LYS A 29 -5.82 -4.37 13.44
C LYS A 29 -5.90 -4.75 11.96
N HIS A 30 -6.24 -6.01 11.68
CA HIS A 30 -6.46 -6.50 10.33
C HIS A 30 -7.51 -5.67 9.57
N LYS A 31 -8.71 -5.48 10.15
CA LYS A 31 -9.77 -4.67 9.54
C LYS A 31 -9.35 -3.23 9.30
N LYS A 32 -8.63 -2.63 10.25
CA LYS A 32 -8.11 -1.27 10.13
C LYS A 32 -7.14 -1.13 8.96
N ASN A 33 -6.16 -2.03 8.83
CA ASN A 33 -5.16 -1.96 7.77
C ASN A 33 -5.77 -2.19 6.39
N LEU A 34 -6.69 -3.16 6.27
CA LEU A 34 -7.44 -3.38 5.03
C LEU A 34 -8.21 -2.11 4.63
N LYS A 35 -8.91 -1.47 5.58
CA LYS A 35 -9.63 -0.22 5.32
C LYS A 35 -8.69 0.91 4.90
N THR A 36 -7.52 1.02 5.52
CA THR A 36 -6.49 2.00 5.12
C THR A 36 -6.04 1.76 3.68
N ALA A 37 -5.82 0.50 3.28
CA ALA A 37 -5.43 0.17 1.91
C ALA A 37 -6.54 0.49 0.88
N GLU A 38 -7.80 0.20 1.21
CA GLU A 38 -8.96 0.58 0.39
C GLU A 38 -9.03 2.11 0.19
N ASP A 39 -8.89 2.88 1.28
CA ASP A 39 -8.93 4.34 1.21
C ASP A 39 -7.73 4.94 0.49
N PHE A 40 -6.55 4.34 0.64
CA PHE A 40 -5.34 4.68 -0.10
C PHE A 40 -5.58 4.52 -1.60
N TYR A 41 -6.03 3.34 -2.05
CA TYR A 41 -6.25 3.09 -3.46
C TYR A 41 -7.44 3.85 -4.04
N GLN A 42 -8.48 4.14 -3.26
CA GLN A 42 -9.56 5.03 -3.69
C GLN A 42 -9.05 6.46 -3.91
N THR A 43 -8.21 6.96 -3.00
CA THR A 43 -7.59 8.29 -3.12
C THR A 43 -6.61 8.34 -4.30
N TYR A 44 -5.85 7.25 -4.50
CA TYR A 44 -4.96 7.09 -5.64
C TYR A 44 -5.70 7.08 -6.98
N ALA A 45 -6.76 6.27 -7.07
CA ALA A 45 -7.61 6.13 -8.24
C ALA A 45 -8.19 7.47 -8.68
N ASP A 46 -8.58 8.31 -7.72
CA ASP A 46 -9.19 9.60 -8.00
C ASP A 46 -8.16 10.64 -8.47
N ARG A 47 -6.90 10.50 -8.03
CA ARG A 47 -5.79 11.43 -8.27
C ARG A 47 -6.10 12.90 -7.94
N LYS A 48 -6.95 13.16 -6.94
CA LYS A 48 -7.44 14.52 -6.61
C LYS A 48 -6.85 15.14 -5.35
N ASP A 49 -6.35 14.32 -4.42
CA ASP A 49 -5.94 14.79 -3.10
C ASP A 49 -4.60 14.16 -2.69
N LEU A 50 -3.51 14.80 -3.10
CA LEU A 50 -2.15 14.37 -2.78
C LEU A 50 -1.91 14.38 -1.27
N LYS A 51 -2.42 15.39 -0.56
CA LYS A 51 -2.24 15.51 0.89
C LYS A 51 -2.88 14.32 1.60
N LYS A 52 -4.09 13.93 1.21
CA LYS A 52 -4.74 12.72 1.73
C LYS A 52 -3.97 11.46 1.36
N LEU A 53 -3.49 11.32 0.13
CA LEU A 53 -2.66 10.18 -0.27
C LEU A 53 -1.44 10.05 0.64
N MET A 54 -0.70 11.14 0.84
CA MET A 54 0.50 11.14 1.66
C MET A 54 0.20 10.96 3.16
N SER A 55 -1.04 11.21 3.60
CA SER A 55 -1.45 10.99 4.99
C SER A 55 -1.52 9.52 5.38
N PHE A 56 -1.57 8.59 4.42
CA PHE A 56 -1.60 7.15 4.71
C PHE A 56 -0.22 6.59 5.10
N TYR A 57 0.87 7.27 4.75
CA TYR A 57 2.23 6.84 5.10
C TYR A 57 2.62 7.17 6.54
N SER A 58 3.50 6.33 7.10
CA SER A 58 4.21 6.61 8.35
C SER A 58 5.23 7.74 8.13
N GLU A 59 5.79 8.34 9.18
CA GLU A 59 6.70 9.49 9.07
C GLU A 59 7.99 9.21 8.26
N SER A 60 8.51 7.99 8.33
CA SER A 60 9.72 7.57 7.61
C SER A 60 9.42 6.34 6.74
N PRO A 61 8.64 6.50 5.66
CA PRO A 61 8.21 5.39 4.83
C PRO A 61 9.31 4.98 3.84
N ILE A 62 9.25 3.73 3.39
CA ILE A 62 10.10 3.17 2.34
C ILE A 62 9.22 2.73 1.18
N TYR A 63 9.54 3.14 -0.04
CA TYR A 63 8.91 2.64 -1.27
C TYR A 63 9.94 1.91 -2.10
N ILE A 64 9.57 0.72 -2.57
CA ILE A 64 10.40 -0.11 -3.44
C ILE A 64 9.62 -0.41 -4.71
N ASP A 65 10.19 -0.08 -5.86
CA ASP A 65 9.76 -0.68 -7.12
C ASP A 65 10.70 -1.84 -7.43
N ALA A 66 10.18 -3.06 -7.30
CA ALA A 66 10.97 -4.27 -7.27
C ALA A 66 11.56 -4.63 -8.65
N VAL A 67 10.86 -4.30 -9.74
CA VAL A 67 11.28 -4.66 -11.10
C VAL A 67 12.52 -3.87 -11.55
N PRO A 68 12.52 -2.52 -11.55
CA PRO A 68 13.71 -1.73 -11.82
C PRO A 68 14.66 -1.62 -10.62
N GLN A 69 14.31 -2.21 -9.47
CA GLN A 69 15.07 -2.17 -8.21
C GLN A 69 15.35 -0.72 -7.75
N ILE A 70 14.31 0.08 -7.65
CA ILE A 70 14.37 1.46 -7.15
C ILE A 70 13.95 1.43 -5.68
N ASN A 71 14.73 2.10 -4.82
CA ASN A 71 14.43 2.28 -3.40
C ASN A 71 14.33 3.78 -3.09
N ILE A 72 13.23 4.18 -2.46
CA ILE A 72 12.91 5.58 -2.17
C ILE A 72 12.54 5.68 -0.69
N GLU A 73 13.25 6.53 0.03
CA GLU A 73 13.04 6.74 1.46
C GLU A 73 12.49 8.14 1.73
N GLY A 74 11.54 8.23 2.67
CA GLY A 74 10.97 9.49 3.11
C GLY A 74 9.73 9.93 2.31
N LYS A 75 8.76 10.54 3.00
CA LYS A 75 7.48 10.99 2.41
C LYS A 75 7.69 11.93 1.21
N GLU A 76 8.63 12.86 1.30
CA GLU A 76 8.87 13.85 0.23
C GLU A 76 9.32 13.18 -1.06
N ASN A 77 10.28 12.25 -0.98
CA ASN A 77 10.77 11.55 -2.17
C ASN A 77 9.70 10.62 -2.77
N ILE A 78 8.91 9.95 -1.92
CA ILE A 78 7.77 9.14 -2.39
C ILE A 78 6.71 10.04 -3.06
N GLN A 79 6.44 11.21 -2.48
CA GLN A 79 5.52 12.18 -3.08
C GLN A 79 5.99 12.60 -4.48
N ASN A 80 7.28 12.88 -4.63
CA ASN A 80 7.88 13.23 -5.91
C ASN A 80 7.76 12.07 -6.91
N GLN A 81 7.98 10.82 -6.49
CA GLN A 81 7.80 9.63 -7.35
C GLN A 81 6.39 9.53 -7.95
N TYR A 82 5.36 9.98 -7.23
CA TYR A 82 3.99 9.94 -7.74
C TYR A 82 3.69 10.95 -8.86
N ASN A 83 4.58 11.93 -9.07
CA ASN A 83 4.49 12.96 -10.11
C ASN A 83 3.09 13.60 -10.20
N TRP A 84 2.48 13.86 -9.04
CA TRP A 84 1.04 14.11 -8.93
C TRP A 84 0.54 15.32 -9.74
N THR A 85 1.39 16.35 -9.81
CA THR A 85 1.12 17.64 -10.47
C THR A 85 1.88 17.81 -11.78
N ASP A 86 2.45 16.74 -12.33
CA ASP A 86 3.18 16.82 -13.61
C ASP A 86 2.20 17.14 -14.75
N PRO A 87 2.37 18.29 -15.45
CA PRO A 87 1.49 18.68 -16.56
C PRO A 87 1.57 17.73 -17.77
N SER A 88 2.61 16.90 -17.84
CA SER A 88 2.81 15.89 -18.88
C SER A 88 1.91 14.69 -18.70
N TYR A 89 1.42 14.44 -17.47
CA TYR A 89 0.50 13.37 -17.15
C TYR A 89 -0.95 13.79 -17.43
N LYS A 90 -1.68 12.98 -18.20
CA LYS A 90 -3.11 13.19 -18.46
C LYS A 90 -3.89 11.90 -18.30
N ILE A 91 -4.99 11.96 -17.56
CA ILE A 91 -5.91 10.83 -17.39
C ILE A 91 -6.58 10.53 -18.73
N HIS A 92 -6.71 9.25 -19.08
CA HIS A 92 -7.42 8.84 -20.28
C HIS A 92 -8.93 9.11 -20.13
N PRO A 93 -9.60 9.74 -21.11
CA PRO A 93 -10.99 10.19 -20.96
C PRO A 93 -12.00 9.06 -20.70
N GLN A 94 -11.71 7.85 -21.18
CA GLN A 94 -12.54 6.66 -20.95
C GLN A 94 -12.23 5.93 -19.62
N PHE A 95 -11.12 6.27 -18.97
CA PHE A 95 -10.68 5.66 -17.71
C PHE A 95 -10.43 6.75 -16.66
N PRO A 96 -11.49 7.37 -16.10
CA PRO A 96 -11.36 8.49 -15.17
C PRO A 96 -10.74 8.11 -13.82
N LYS A 97 -10.58 6.82 -13.53
CA LYS A 97 -9.84 6.29 -12.39
C LYS A 97 -8.47 5.81 -12.87
N THR A 98 -7.40 6.16 -12.17
CA THR A 98 -6.03 5.79 -12.55
C THR A 98 -5.70 4.32 -12.28
N VAL A 99 -6.45 3.67 -11.40
CA VAL A 99 -6.23 2.27 -11.02
C VAL A 99 -7.56 1.57 -10.80
N LYS A 100 -7.57 0.27 -11.10
CA LYS A 100 -8.64 -0.67 -10.76
C LYS A 100 -8.06 -1.78 -9.88
N ILE A 101 -8.69 -2.02 -8.73
CA ILE A 101 -8.30 -3.10 -7.83
C ILE A 101 -9.08 -4.36 -8.17
N ASN A 102 -8.37 -5.48 -8.30
CA ASN A 102 -8.96 -6.78 -8.58
C ASN A 102 -9.12 -7.60 -7.30
N GLN A 103 -8.10 -7.56 -6.42
CA GLN A 103 -8.11 -8.31 -5.18
C GLN A 103 -7.29 -7.59 -4.11
N MET A 104 -7.74 -7.71 -2.86
CA MET A 104 -6.92 -7.45 -1.69
C MET A 104 -6.92 -8.70 -0.80
N ILE A 105 -5.75 -9.09 -0.32
CA ILE A 105 -5.59 -10.10 0.72
C ILE A 105 -4.77 -9.48 1.84
N SER A 106 -5.07 -9.80 3.09
CA SER A 106 -4.43 -9.14 4.22
C SER A 106 -4.24 -10.06 5.41
N ASN A 107 -3.31 -9.66 6.27
CA ASN A 107 -3.18 -10.14 7.64
C ASN A 107 -3.05 -8.91 8.57
N ASP A 108 -2.48 -9.08 9.75
CA ASP A 108 -2.38 -8.01 10.76
C ASP A 108 -1.35 -6.93 10.46
N SER A 109 -0.40 -7.17 9.56
CA SER A 109 0.72 -6.28 9.28
C SER A 109 0.89 -5.94 7.80
N ILE A 110 0.29 -6.72 6.90
CA ILE A 110 0.46 -6.57 5.46
C ILE A 110 -0.90 -6.63 4.77
N VAL A 111 -1.09 -5.75 3.80
CA VAL A 111 -2.13 -5.88 2.77
C VAL A 111 -1.44 -6.04 1.43
N ILE A 112 -1.72 -7.14 0.74
CA ILE A 112 -1.29 -7.37 -0.65
C ILE A 112 -2.46 -7.03 -1.56
N VAL A 113 -2.19 -6.20 -2.56
CA VAL A 113 -3.18 -5.70 -3.50
C VAL A 113 -2.76 -6.09 -4.91
N SER A 114 -3.67 -6.70 -5.66
CA SER A 114 -3.48 -6.92 -7.10
C SER A 114 -4.47 -6.07 -7.88
N GLY A 115 -4.01 -5.52 -8.99
CA GLY A 115 -4.82 -4.62 -9.78
C GLY A 115 -4.19 -4.26 -11.11
N ILE A 116 -4.79 -3.26 -11.74
CA ILE A 116 -4.39 -2.74 -13.04
C ILE A 116 -4.30 -1.22 -12.92
N TYR A 117 -3.15 -0.64 -13.26
CA TYR A 117 -3.07 0.77 -13.60
C TYR A 117 -3.77 0.96 -14.94
N ASN A 118 -4.80 1.80 -14.97
CA ASN A 118 -5.55 2.06 -16.19
C ASN A 118 -4.71 2.89 -17.18
N PRO A 119 -5.04 2.87 -18.48
CA PRO A 119 -4.34 3.66 -19.47
C PRO A 119 -4.33 5.16 -19.14
N TYR A 120 -3.23 5.83 -19.46
CA TYR A 120 -3.06 7.27 -19.31
C TYR A 120 -2.13 7.80 -20.39
N TYR A 121 -2.03 9.12 -20.53
CA TYR A 121 -1.07 9.75 -21.41
C TYR A 121 0.07 10.38 -20.62
N TYR A 122 1.29 10.21 -21.11
CA TYR A 122 2.48 10.90 -20.60
C TYR A 122 3.29 11.45 -21.76
N ASN A 123 3.61 12.75 -21.74
CA ASN A 123 4.27 13.44 -22.87
C ASN A 123 3.57 13.20 -24.21
N GLY A 124 2.23 13.11 -24.21
CA GLY A 124 1.42 12.85 -25.40
C GLY A 124 1.43 11.39 -25.89
N LYS A 125 2.23 10.50 -25.29
CA LYS A 125 2.25 9.06 -25.57
C LYS A 125 1.21 8.34 -24.73
N LEU A 126 0.45 7.44 -25.34
CA LEU A 126 -0.45 6.53 -24.62
C LEU A 126 0.38 5.47 -23.89
N ILE A 127 0.21 5.38 -22.58
CA ILE A 127 0.69 4.29 -21.75
C ILE A 127 -0.49 3.33 -21.55
N ASN A 128 -0.32 2.09 -21.99
CA ASN A 128 -1.34 1.06 -21.86
C ASN A 128 -1.47 0.59 -20.41
N GLU A 129 -2.50 -0.21 -20.17
CA GLU A 129 -2.72 -0.81 -18.87
C GLU A 129 -1.52 -1.63 -18.39
N MET A 130 -1.27 -1.59 -17.08
CA MET A 130 -0.17 -2.33 -16.44
C MET A 130 -0.71 -3.09 -15.24
N GLN A 131 -0.50 -4.40 -15.22
CA GLN A 131 -0.82 -5.20 -14.04
C GLN A 131 0.17 -4.89 -12.93
N PHE A 132 -0.30 -4.88 -11.69
CA PHE A 132 0.59 -4.73 -10.55
C PHE A 132 0.19 -5.61 -9.37
N ASN A 133 1.18 -5.87 -8.53
CA ASN A 133 1.00 -6.35 -7.17
C ASN A 133 1.72 -5.41 -6.21
N SER A 134 1.01 -4.93 -5.20
CA SER A 134 1.56 -4.06 -4.17
C SER A 134 1.49 -4.71 -2.81
N TRP A 135 2.57 -4.61 -2.05
CA TRP A 135 2.64 -5.12 -0.68
C TRP A 135 2.78 -3.91 0.25
N LEU A 136 1.72 -3.61 0.99
CA LEU A 136 1.64 -2.52 1.94
C LEU A 136 1.89 -3.07 3.34
N TYR A 137 3.03 -2.71 3.93
CA TYR A 137 3.38 -3.04 5.31
C TYR A 137 2.97 -1.89 6.22
N PHE A 138 2.29 -2.23 7.32
CA PHE A 138 1.70 -1.27 8.24
C PHE A 138 2.38 -1.28 9.60
N ASN A 139 2.71 -0.08 10.09
CA ASN A 139 3.17 0.09 11.45
C ASN A 139 2.04 -0.10 12.48
N LYS A 140 2.37 0.00 13.78
CA LYS A 140 1.40 -0.13 14.88
C LYS A 140 0.22 0.86 14.82
N ASP A 141 0.41 2.01 14.17
CA ASP A 141 -0.60 3.06 14.04
C ASP A 141 -1.49 2.85 12.81
N GLY A 142 -1.26 1.79 12.03
CA GLY A 142 -1.99 1.49 10.80
C GLY A 142 -1.62 2.42 9.64
N LYS A 143 -0.39 2.93 9.64
CA LYS A 143 0.20 3.73 8.56
C LYS A 143 1.14 2.87 7.72
N ILE A 144 1.20 3.13 6.42
CA ILE A 144 2.09 2.43 5.48
C ILE A 144 3.53 2.82 5.80
N GLU A 145 4.32 1.90 6.34
CA GLU A 145 5.75 2.10 6.61
C GLU A 145 6.65 1.59 5.50
N LYS A 146 6.15 0.62 4.74
CA LYS A 146 6.84 0.12 3.56
C LYS A 146 5.84 -0.25 2.48
N GLN A 147 6.14 0.10 1.25
CA GLN A 147 5.40 -0.30 0.06
C GLN A 147 6.37 -0.98 -0.91
N VAL A 148 6.00 -2.16 -1.40
CA VAL A 148 6.74 -2.85 -2.45
C VAL A 148 5.81 -3.05 -3.64
N GLU A 149 6.13 -2.40 -4.75
CA GLU A 149 5.42 -2.51 -6.01
C GLU A 149 6.12 -3.50 -6.94
N TRP A 150 5.32 -4.37 -7.56
CA TRP A 150 5.68 -5.19 -8.70
C TRP A 150 4.78 -4.81 -9.85
N VAL A 151 5.30 -4.07 -10.82
CA VAL A 151 4.53 -3.62 -11.98
C VAL A 151 5.01 -4.36 -13.22
N GLN A 152 4.06 -4.88 -14.00
CA GLN A 152 4.34 -5.46 -15.31
C GLN A 152 4.49 -4.34 -16.34
N TYR A 153 5.67 -3.74 -16.37
CA TYR A 153 6.00 -2.69 -17.31
C TYR A 153 6.02 -3.20 -18.76
N PRO A 154 5.48 -2.45 -19.72
CA PRO A 154 5.82 -2.61 -21.13
C PRO A 154 7.33 -2.47 -21.31
N MET A 155 7.91 -3.25 -22.23
CA MET A 155 9.36 -3.32 -22.43
C MET A 155 9.99 -1.95 -22.72
N ASP A 156 9.33 -1.14 -23.54
CA ASP A 156 9.78 0.22 -23.90
C ASP A 156 9.84 1.15 -22.69
N ILE A 157 8.89 1.04 -21.76
CA ILE A 157 8.88 1.80 -20.51
C ILE A 157 9.96 1.30 -19.55
N LEU A 158 10.14 -0.01 -19.45
CA LEU A 158 11.19 -0.58 -18.60
C LEU A 158 12.59 -0.18 -19.09
N GLU A 159 12.82 -0.18 -20.41
CA GLU A 159 14.07 0.29 -21.01
C GLU A 159 14.35 1.76 -20.67
N GLU A 160 13.34 2.64 -20.77
CA GLU A 160 13.46 4.04 -20.40
C GLU A 160 13.84 4.21 -18.92
N ILE A 161 13.16 3.51 -18.01
CA ILE A 161 13.46 3.52 -16.57
C ILE A 161 14.90 3.06 -16.31
N ILE A 162 15.35 1.97 -16.93
CA ILE A 162 16.71 1.43 -16.76
C ILE A 162 17.76 2.42 -17.27
N ASN A 163 17.51 3.07 -18.41
CA ASN A 163 18.43 4.04 -19.00
C ASN A 163 18.58 5.28 -18.11
N ILE A 164 17.46 5.80 -17.59
CA ILE A 164 17.48 6.91 -16.61
C ILE A 164 18.27 6.50 -15.37
N LYS A 165 17.98 5.32 -14.79
CA LYS A 165 18.69 4.82 -13.61
C LYS A 165 20.20 4.73 -13.84
N LYS A 166 20.64 4.20 -14.99
CA LYS A 166 22.07 4.15 -15.35
C LYS A 166 22.70 5.54 -15.45
N SER A 167 22.01 6.51 -16.06
CA SER A 167 22.53 7.88 -16.17
C SER A 167 22.72 8.56 -14.81
N MET A 168 21.84 8.28 -13.85
CA MET A 168 21.94 8.83 -12.48
C MET A 168 23.06 8.17 -11.67
N GLN A 169 23.43 6.92 -12.00
CA GLN A 169 24.53 6.20 -11.34
C GLN A 169 25.92 6.49 -11.95
N ILE A 170 25.98 7.20 -13.08
CA ILE A 170 27.22 7.54 -13.78
C ILE A 170 27.76 8.93 -13.36
N ASN A 171 27.12 9.62 -12.41
CA ASN A 171 27.60 10.88 -11.84
C ASN A 171 28.18 10.70 -10.43
#